data_AF-A0A1J1ADU5-F1
#
_entry.id   AF-A0A1J1ADU5-F1
#
_cell.length_a   1.000
_cell.length_b   1.000
_cell.length_c   1.000
_cell.angle_alpha   90.00
_cell.angle_beta   90.00
_cell.angle_gamma   90.00
#
_symmetry.space_group_name_H-M   'P 1'
#
loop_
_entity.id
_entity.type
_entity.pdbx_description
1 polymer ?
#
loop_
_entity_poly.entity_id
_entity_poly.type
_entity_poly.pdbx_seq_one_letter_code
_entity_poly.pdbx_strand_id
1 'polypeptide(L)'
;MRRALLVGVLLALLLGVAAPAAATPTHEETTFAVEIQETGDAVWTVSTSYTLESDADRAAFDQLRSEFEAGTGPGPSVDTFRSAADQVAAQTDRDMEITAVDRSSSVTESENVTGTLTLTFTWTNFAVVTEKQVSVESAFAGGWFGDLAADQTLTIEPPSGYRVQTATPSTDIVDGALCWNGPQQFEAGEPGVVFETVTVPGIGLDPMVALGLLAAVVGGGLLLLGWRNDYLGGLGIGTAAPEESDETTPPTDEPPAAGAGEQSESDTAAVDTDLLSDEERVERLLRENDGRMKQARIVEETRWSNAKVSQLLSAMEAAGRVEKLRIGRENLISLPEESEE
;
A
#
# COMPACT_ATOMS: atom_id res chain seq x y z
N MET A 1 24.24 -83.40 -24.93
CA MET A 1 25.51 -82.66 -24.85
C MET A 1 25.41 -81.46 -25.78
N ARG A 2 25.22 -80.25 -25.23
CA ARG A 2 25.07 -79.00 -25.99
C ARG A 2 26.46 -78.42 -26.27
N ARG A 3 26.78 -78.09 -27.51
CA ARG A 3 27.88 -77.21 -27.89
C ARG A 3 27.29 -76.09 -28.74
N ALA A 4 27.13 -74.92 -28.15
CA ALA A 4 26.79 -73.68 -28.84
C ALA A 4 28.08 -72.87 -29.02
N LEU A 5 28.26 -72.38 -30.24
CA LEU A 5 29.46 -71.74 -30.76
C LEU A 5 29.33 -70.22 -30.55
N LEU A 6 30.35 -69.63 -29.93
CA LEU A 6 30.60 -68.20 -29.73
C LEU A 6 30.87 -67.52 -31.08
N VAL A 7 30.13 -66.44 -31.41
CA VAL A 7 30.59 -65.42 -32.36
C VAL A 7 30.10 -64.03 -31.92
N GLY A 8 31.07 -63.13 -31.69
CA GLY A 8 30.97 -61.72 -32.06
C GLY A 8 30.31 -60.73 -31.10
N VAL A 9 31.05 -60.29 -30.07
CA VAL A 9 30.77 -59.02 -29.38
C VAL A 9 31.08 -57.87 -30.33
N LEU A 10 30.06 -57.10 -30.71
CA LEU A 10 30.21 -55.77 -31.30
C LEU A 10 29.67 -54.77 -30.29
N LEU A 11 30.59 -54.18 -29.50
CA LEU A 11 30.27 -53.13 -28.53
C LEU A 11 30.15 -51.81 -29.30
N ALA A 12 28.94 -51.46 -29.74
CA ALA A 12 28.64 -50.13 -30.22
C ALA A 12 28.48 -49.21 -28.99
N LEU A 13 29.48 -48.38 -28.71
CA LEU A 13 29.38 -47.26 -27.78
C LEU A 13 28.36 -46.26 -28.38
N LEU A 14 27.11 -46.36 -27.96
CA LEU A 14 26.13 -45.29 -28.12
C LEU A 14 26.47 -44.22 -27.08
N LEU A 15 27.19 -43.19 -27.51
CA LEU A 15 27.17 -41.89 -26.84
C LEU A 15 25.76 -41.32 -27.01
N GLY A 16 24.86 -41.72 -26.12
CA GLY A 16 23.60 -41.03 -25.93
C GLY A 16 23.92 -39.64 -25.41
N VAL A 17 23.89 -38.63 -26.29
CA VAL A 17 23.66 -37.26 -25.85
C VAL A 17 22.27 -37.28 -25.24
N ALA A 18 22.20 -37.43 -23.92
CA ALA A 18 20.99 -37.08 -23.20
C ALA A 18 20.77 -35.60 -23.52
N ALA A 19 19.69 -35.30 -24.26
CA ALA A 19 19.21 -33.92 -24.32
C ALA A 19 19.11 -33.44 -22.86
N PRO A 20 19.66 -32.27 -22.50
CA PRO A 20 19.44 -31.75 -21.17
C PRO A 20 17.93 -31.75 -20.95
N ALA A 21 17.48 -32.33 -19.82
CA ALA A 21 16.10 -32.15 -19.40
C ALA A 21 15.82 -30.65 -19.49
N ALA A 22 14.76 -30.25 -20.20
CA ALA A 22 14.38 -28.85 -20.28
C ALA A 22 14.26 -28.36 -18.83
N ALA A 23 15.14 -27.45 -18.42
CA ALA A 23 15.02 -26.83 -17.12
C ALA A 23 13.65 -26.14 -17.10
N THR A 24 12.93 -26.26 -15.99
CA THR A 24 11.72 -25.50 -15.76
C THR A 24 12.02 -24.61 -14.57
N PRO A 25 11.88 -23.27 -14.70
CA PRO A 25 12.14 -22.38 -13.59
C PRO A 25 11.17 -22.71 -12.44
N THR A 26 11.64 -22.56 -11.21
CA THR A 26 10.84 -22.89 -10.02
C THR A 26 9.79 -21.82 -9.81
N HIS A 27 8.52 -22.22 -9.75
CA HIS A 27 7.41 -21.33 -9.41
C HIS A 27 7.51 -20.90 -7.94
N GLU A 28 7.34 -19.60 -7.69
CA GLU A 28 7.50 -19.00 -6.36
C GLU A 28 6.14 -18.61 -5.75
N GLU A 29 5.38 -17.76 -6.45
CA GLU A 29 4.07 -17.30 -6.00
C GLU A 29 3.17 -16.88 -7.17
N THR A 30 1.87 -16.79 -6.92
CA THR A 30 0.89 -16.18 -7.83
C THR A 30 0.03 -15.16 -7.10
N THR A 31 -0.02 -13.93 -7.59
CA THR A 31 -0.86 -12.87 -7.05
C THR A 31 -2.01 -12.56 -8.00
N PHE A 32 -3.22 -12.51 -7.47
CA PHE A 32 -4.41 -12.00 -8.12
C PHE A 32 -4.72 -10.63 -7.53
N ALA A 33 -4.52 -9.55 -8.29
CA ALA A 33 -4.89 -8.21 -7.88
C ALA A 33 -6.13 -7.75 -8.66
N VAL A 34 -7.12 -7.23 -7.94
CA VAL A 34 -8.40 -6.76 -8.49
C VAL A 34 -8.63 -5.33 -8.04
N GLU A 35 -8.54 -4.39 -8.97
CA GLU A 35 -8.83 -2.98 -8.72
C GLU A 35 -10.25 -2.68 -9.21
N ILE A 36 -11.14 -2.30 -8.28
CA ILE A 36 -12.53 -2.00 -8.61
C ILE A 36 -12.66 -0.52 -8.97
N GLN A 37 -13.23 -0.24 -10.14
CA GLN A 37 -13.49 1.13 -10.60
C GLN A 37 -14.86 1.61 -10.12
N GLU A 38 -15.05 2.94 -10.05
CA GLU A 38 -16.33 3.55 -9.66
C GLU A 38 -17.48 3.19 -10.62
N THR A 39 -17.17 2.84 -11.87
CA THR A 39 -18.15 2.39 -12.88
C THR A 39 -18.70 1.00 -12.58
N GLY A 40 -18.02 0.22 -11.75
CA GLY A 40 -18.30 -1.19 -11.52
C GLY A 40 -17.45 -2.14 -12.36
N ASP A 41 -16.61 -1.62 -13.25
CA ASP A 41 -15.61 -2.44 -13.95
C ASP A 41 -14.47 -2.81 -13.00
N ALA A 42 -13.76 -3.91 -13.28
CA ALA A 42 -12.59 -4.31 -12.50
C ALA A 42 -11.37 -4.50 -13.41
N VAL A 43 -10.24 -3.94 -13.02
CA VAL A 43 -8.94 -4.24 -13.63
C VAL A 43 -8.33 -5.42 -12.88
N TRP A 44 -8.14 -6.52 -13.57
CA TRP A 44 -7.49 -7.70 -13.06
C TRP A 44 -6.03 -7.71 -13.48
N THR A 45 -5.14 -7.96 -12.53
CA THR A 45 -3.72 -8.20 -12.77
C THR A 45 -3.34 -9.51 -12.11
N VAL A 46 -3.00 -10.51 -12.92
CA VAL A 46 -2.53 -11.82 -12.45
C VAL A 46 -1.04 -11.92 -12.71
N SER A 47 -0.26 -12.02 -11.64
CA SER A 47 1.20 -12.10 -11.72
C SER A 47 1.69 -13.44 -11.20
N THR A 48 2.57 -14.10 -11.95
CA THR A 48 3.21 -15.36 -11.55
C THR A 48 4.72 -15.16 -11.53
N SER A 49 5.33 -15.41 -10.38
CA SER A 49 6.76 -15.22 -10.14
C SER A 49 7.51 -16.55 -10.15
N TYR A 50 8.74 -16.53 -10.66
CA TYR A 50 9.62 -17.68 -10.79
C TYR A 50 11.04 -17.33 -10.34
N THR A 51 11.65 -18.18 -9.52
CA THR A 51 13.05 -18.04 -9.12
C THR A 51 13.98 -18.55 -10.23
N LEU A 52 14.97 -17.74 -10.61
CA LEU A 52 15.93 -18.02 -11.70
C LEU A 52 17.35 -18.18 -11.15
N GLU A 53 17.65 -19.36 -10.57
CA GLU A 53 18.92 -19.63 -9.88
C GLU A 53 20.08 -19.91 -10.84
N SER A 54 19.79 -20.51 -11.99
CA SER A 54 20.79 -20.95 -12.97
C SER A 54 20.60 -20.32 -14.35
N ASP A 55 21.65 -20.36 -15.19
CA ASP A 55 21.55 -19.95 -16.60
C ASP A 55 20.57 -20.82 -17.39
N ALA A 56 20.37 -22.08 -16.96
CA ALA A 56 19.38 -22.96 -17.55
C ALA A 56 17.95 -22.49 -17.23
N ASP A 57 17.70 -22.03 -15.99
CA ASP A 57 16.41 -21.47 -15.59
C ASP A 57 16.11 -20.17 -16.33
N ARG A 58 17.12 -19.32 -16.51
CA ARG A 58 16.98 -18.09 -17.31
C ARG A 58 16.62 -18.39 -18.76
N ALA A 59 17.33 -19.31 -19.40
CA ALA A 59 17.04 -19.71 -20.78
C ALA A 59 15.64 -20.33 -20.92
N ALA A 60 15.22 -21.13 -19.93
CA ALA A 60 13.88 -21.69 -19.88
C ALA A 60 12.80 -20.62 -19.69
N PHE A 61 13.04 -19.65 -18.80
CA PHE A 61 12.13 -18.53 -18.58
C PHE A 61 12.04 -17.62 -19.80
N ASP A 62 13.14 -17.39 -20.54
CA ASP A 62 13.12 -16.62 -21.78
C ASP A 62 12.25 -17.26 -22.87
N GLN A 63 12.23 -18.60 -22.94
CA GLN A 63 11.28 -19.31 -23.80
C GLN A 63 9.85 -19.15 -23.29
N LEU A 64 9.63 -19.41 -21.99
CA LEU A 64 8.33 -19.32 -21.34
C LEU A 64 7.68 -17.95 -21.55
N ARG A 65 8.42 -16.86 -21.29
CA ARG A 65 7.90 -15.49 -21.43
C ARG A 65 7.56 -15.16 -22.87
N SER A 66 8.35 -15.62 -23.83
CA SER A 66 8.10 -15.38 -25.26
C SER A 66 6.83 -16.09 -25.72
N GLU A 67 6.62 -17.33 -25.27
CA GLU A 67 5.40 -18.09 -25.59
C GLU A 67 4.17 -17.51 -24.89
N PHE A 68 4.32 -17.06 -23.64
CA PHE A 68 3.26 -16.40 -22.87
C PHE A 68 2.82 -15.08 -23.50
N GLU A 69 3.76 -14.19 -23.84
CA GLU A 69 3.48 -12.92 -24.53
C GLU A 69 2.80 -13.14 -25.89
N ALA A 70 3.16 -14.22 -26.60
CA ALA A 70 2.49 -14.63 -27.83
C ALA A 70 1.10 -15.27 -27.62
N GLY A 71 0.70 -15.54 -26.37
CA GLY A 71 -0.58 -16.16 -26.01
C GLY A 71 -0.66 -17.66 -26.29
N THR A 72 0.48 -18.33 -26.50
CA THR A 72 0.56 -19.77 -26.82
C THR A 72 1.22 -20.60 -25.72
N GLY A 73 1.90 -19.95 -24.78
CA GLY A 73 2.65 -20.59 -23.70
C GLY A 73 1.84 -20.83 -22.43
N PRO A 74 2.40 -21.60 -21.49
CA PRO A 74 1.81 -21.77 -20.17
C PRO A 74 1.90 -20.47 -19.36
N GLY A 75 1.00 -20.32 -18.38
CA GLY A 75 0.89 -19.14 -17.53
C GLY A 75 -0.58 -18.79 -17.26
N PRO A 76 -0.85 -17.62 -16.65
CA PRO A 76 -2.22 -17.13 -16.46
C PRO A 76 -2.96 -17.05 -17.80
N SER A 77 -4.07 -17.79 -17.92
CA SER A 77 -4.87 -17.83 -19.15
C SER A 77 -6.10 -16.96 -19.03
N VAL A 78 -6.24 -15.98 -19.93
CA VAL A 78 -7.44 -15.14 -20.03
C VAL A 78 -8.69 -15.95 -20.37
N ASP A 79 -8.55 -17.09 -21.06
CA ASP A 79 -9.71 -17.89 -21.48
C ASP A 79 -10.40 -18.56 -20.29
N THR A 80 -9.66 -18.83 -19.21
CA THR A 80 -10.23 -19.26 -17.92
C THR A 80 -11.15 -18.17 -17.35
N PHE A 81 -10.69 -16.92 -17.36
CA PHE A 81 -11.49 -15.78 -16.88
C PHE A 81 -12.66 -15.47 -17.80
N ARG A 82 -12.53 -15.64 -19.12
CA ARG A 82 -13.66 -15.48 -20.06
C ARG A 82 -14.75 -16.49 -19.80
N SER A 83 -14.36 -17.74 -19.59
CA SER A 83 -15.31 -18.80 -19.23
C SER A 83 -16.02 -18.51 -17.92
N ALA A 84 -15.30 -17.94 -16.93
CA ALA A 84 -15.89 -17.49 -15.69
C ALA A 84 -16.86 -16.31 -15.90
N ALA A 85 -16.48 -15.32 -16.71
CA ALA A 85 -17.34 -14.19 -17.04
C ALA A 85 -18.64 -14.62 -17.71
N ASP A 86 -18.58 -15.53 -18.68
CA ASP A 86 -19.76 -16.10 -19.34
C ASP A 86 -20.67 -16.85 -18.34
N GLN A 87 -20.07 -17.60 -17.40
CA GLN A 87 -20.79 -18.33 -16.37
C GLN A 87 -21.51 -17.38 -15.39
N VAL A 88 -20.83 -16.32 -14.94
CA VAL A 88 -21.38 -15.34 -13.99
C VAL A 88 -22.44 -14.48 -14.68
N ALA A 89 -22.21 -14.06 -15.92
CA ALA A 89 -23.18 -13.32 -16.74
C ALA A 89 -24.51 -14.09 -16.85
N ALA A 90 -24.44 -15.39 -17.18
CA ALA A 90 -25.62 -16.25 -17.30
C ALA A 90 -26.37 -16.46 -15.97
N GLN A 91 -25.68 -16.44 -14.83
CA GLN A 91 -26.30 -16.61 -13.51
C GLN A 91 -26.92 -15.32 -12.95
N THR A 92 -26.32 -14.17 -13.28
CA THR A 92 -26.71 -12.87 -12.73
C THR A 92 -27.61 -12.06 -13.67
N ASP A 93 -27.82 -12.52 -14.91
CA ASP A 93 -28.55 -11.80 -15.98
C ASP A 93 -27.92 -10.43 -16.26
N ARG A 94 -26.58 -10.39 -16.29
CA ARG A 94 -25.78 -9.18 -16.52
C ARG A 94 -24.89 -9.36 -17.75
N ASP A 95 -24.80 -8.32 -18.58
CA ASP A 95 -23.84 -8.28 -19.68
C ASP A 95 -22.43 -8.03 -19.12
N MET A 96 -21.57 -9.05 -19.13
CA MET A 96 -20.17 -8.95 -18.70
C MET A 96 -19.24 -9.36 -19.84
N GLU A 97 -18.10 -8.67 -19.98
CA GLU A 97 -17.11 -8.96 -21.02
C GLU A 97 -15.69 -8.73 -20.49
N ILE A 98 -14.74 -9.52 -21.00
CA ILE A 98 -13.31 -9.28 -20.77
C ILE A 98 -12.70 -8.55 -21.97
N THR A 99 -12.16 -7.37 -21.69
CA THR A 99 -11.56 -6.46 -22.68
C THR A 99 -10.14 -6.07 -22.27
N ALA A 100 -9.45 -5.30 -23.13
CA ALA A 100 -8.14 -4.72 -22.86
C ALA A 100 -7.09 -5.73 -22.34
N VAL A 101 -7.03 -6.92 -22.95
CA VAL A 101 -6.11 -7.99 -22.56
C VAL A 101 -4.68 -7.65 -22.95
N ASP A 102 -3.80 -7.59 -21.96
CA ASP A 102 -2.36 -7.39 -22.10
C ASP A 102 -1.59 -8.54 -21.45
N ARG A 103 -0.50 -8.96 -22.10
CA ARG A 103 0.43 -9.96 -21.56
C ARG A 103 1.82 -9.38 -21.62
N SER A 104 2.48 -9.33 -20.48
CA SER A 104 3.82 -8.82 -20.35
C SER A 104 4.68 -9.70 -19.45
N SER A 105 5.98 -9.51 -19.53
CA SER A 105 6.93 -10.17 -18.64
C SER A 105 8.00 -9.20 -18.17
N SER A 106 8.59 -9.49 -17.03
CA SER A 106 9.72 -8.76 -16.48
C SER A 106 10.71 -9.70 -15.82
N VAL A 107 11.97 -9.31 -15.78
CA VAL A 107 13.00 -9.96 -14.96
C VAL A 107 13.56 -8.91 -14.02
N THR A 108 13.50 -9.20 -12.73
CA THR A 108 14.05 -8.34 -11.68
C THR A 108 15.31 -8.97 -11.13
N GLU A 109 16.43 -8.27 -11.25
CA GLU A 109 17.70 -8.67 -10.68
C GLU A 109 17.85 -7.98 -9.31
N SER A 110 17.68 -8.74 -8.24
CA SER A 110 17.93 -8.31 -6.85
C SER A 110 18.88 -9.30 -6.19
N GLU A 111 18.83 -9.50 -4.86
CA GLU A 111 19.60 -10.56 -4.19
C GLU A 111 19.35 -11.94 -4.83
N ASN A 112 18.11 -12.18 -5.27
CA ASN A 112 17.73 -13.28 -6.15
C ASN A 112 17.23 -12.72 -7.49
N VAL A 113 17.42 -13.49 -8.57
CA VAL A 113 16.86 -13.14 -9.89
C VAL A 113 15.48 -13.78 -9.99
N THR A 114 14.47 -12.95 -10.22
CA THR A 114 13.07 -13.39 -10.33
C THR A 114 12.50 -12.99 -11.68
N GLY A 115 11.92 -13.95 -12.39
CA GLY A 115 11.13 -13.71 -13.58
C GLY A 115 9.65 -13.63 -13.24
N THR A 116 8.93 -12.66 -13.78
CA THR A 116 7.48 -12.48 -13.54
C THR A 116 6.74 -12.43 -14.87
N LEU A 117 5.65 -13.19 -14.96
CA LEU A 117 4.67 -13.11 -16.04
C LEU A 117 3.43 -12.38 -15.52
N THR A 118 2.94 -11.40 -16.27
CA THR A 118 1.80 -10.58 -15.89
C THR A 118 0.73 -10.61 -16.98
N LEU A 119 -0.48 -11.01 -16.59
CA LEU A 119 -1.69 -10.91 -17.39
C LEU A 119 -2.57 -9.81 -16.82
N THR A 120 -2.87 -8.78 -17.62
CA THR A 120 -3.78 -7.69 -17.23
C THR A 120 -4.98 -7.64 -18.17
N PHE A 121 -6.17 -7.41 -17.64
CA PHE A 121 -7.39 -7.22 -18.43
C PHE A 121 -8.46 -6.47 -17.65
N THR A 122 -9.46 -5.95 -18.36
CA THR A 122 -10.64 -5.33 -17.74
C THR A 122 -11.84 -6.26 -17.84
N TRP A 123 -12.44 -6.58 -16.72
CA TRP A 123 -13.73 -7.27 -16.64
C TRP A 123 -14.83 -6.23 -16.44
N THR A 124 -15.69 -6.07 -17.44
CA THR A 124 -16.76 -5.07 -17.42
C THR A 124 -17.94 -5.50 -16.57
N ASN A 125 -18.61 -4.54 -15.93
CA ASN A 125 -19.75 -4.80 -15.05
C ASN A 125 -19.44 -5.88 -14.00
N PHE A 126 -18.23 -5.87 -13.44
CA PHE A 126 -17.81 -6.84 -12.43
C PHE A 126 -18.58 -6.61 -11.13
N ALA A 127 -18.45 -5.41 -10.55
CA ALA A 127 -19.15 -5.02 -9.34
C ALA A 127 -20.57 -4.51 -9.62
N VAL A 128 -21.48 -4.70 -8.66
CA VAL A 128 -22.79 -4.07 -8.63
C VAL A 128 -22.67 -2.73 -7.92
N VAL A 129 -22.92 -1.65 -8.65
CA VAL A 129 -22.82 -0.28 -8.15
C VAL A 129 -24.21 0.26 -7.84
N THR A 130 -24.34 0.86 -6.67
CA THR A 130 -25.52 1.64 -6.23
C THR A 130 -25.04 3.03 -5.79
N GLU A 131 -25.96 3.93 -5.45
CA GLU A 131 -25.62 5.31 -5.06
C GLU A 131 -24.62 5.42 -3.89
N LYS A 132 -24.57 4.42 -3.01
CA LYS A 132 -23.76 4.47 -1.78
C LYS A 132 -22.83 3.28 -1.60
N GLN A 133 -22.97 2.25 -2.43
CA GLN A 133 -22.36 0.95 -2.18
C GLN A 133 -21.92 0.30 -3.49
N VAL A 134 -20.75 -0.33 -3.45
CA VAL A 134 -20.21 -1.17 -4.51
C VAL A 134 -20.03 -2.58 -3.94
N SER A 135 -20.65 -3.59 -4.54
CA SER A 135 -20.54 -4.98 -4.10
C SER A 135 -19.97 -5.87 -5.20
N VAL A 136 -19.01 -6.74 -4.86
CA VAL A 136 -18.42 -7.71 -5.80
C VAL A 136 -18.89 -9.14 -5.55
N GLU A 137 -19.77 -9.38 -4.57
CA GLU A 137 -20.27 -10.72 -4.22
C GLU A 137 -20.82 -11.48 -5.43
N SER A 138 -21.62 -10.80 -6.26
CA SER A 138 -22.19 -11.42 -7.46
C SER A 138 -21.14 -11.85 -8.50
N ALA A 139 -19.96 -11.22 -8.49
CA ALA A 139 -18.90 -11.51 -9.44
C ALA A 139 -18.18 -12.83 -9.11
N PHE A 140 -18.20 -13.25 -7.85
CA PHE A 140 -17.64 -14.53 -7.38
C PHE A 140 -18.70 -15.64 -7.26
N ALA A 141 -19.92 -15.38 -7.73
CA ALA A 141 -21.00 -16.36 -7.75
C ALA A 141 -20.62 -17.62 -8.56
N GLY A 142 -21.11 -18.78 -8.11
CA GLY A 142 -20.91 -20.04 -8.83
C GLY A 142 -19.55 -20.71 -8.62
N GLY A 143 -18.70 -20.17 -7.75
CA GLY A 143 -17.48 -20.84 -7.26
C GLY A 143 -16.39 -21.02 -8.33
N TRP A 144 -16.39 -20.18 -9.38
CA TRP A 144 -15.42 -20.28 -10.48
C TRP A 144 -13.99 -19.96 -10.03
N PHE A 145 -13.81 -19.10 -9.03
CA PHE A 145 -12.51 -18.67 -8.54
C PHE A 145 -11.79 -19.79 -7.77
N GLY A 146 -12.55 -20.58 -6.99
CA GLY A 146 -12.02 -21.68 -6.18
C GLY A 146 -11.28 -21.20 -4.93
N ASP A 147 -10.44 -22.07 -4.36
CA ASP A 147 -9.61 -21.81 -3.17
C ASP A 147 -8.25 -21.22 -3.55
N LEU A 148 -7.59 -20.51 -2.62
CA LEU A 148 -6.19 -20.11 -2.77
C LEU A 148 -5.26 -21.19 -2.23
N ALA A 149 -4.26 -21.58 -3.03
CA ALA A 149 -3.15 -22.41 -2.60
C ALA A 149 -2.14 -21.62 -1.73
N ALA A 150 -1.23 -22.31 -1.04
CA ALA A 150 -0.33 -21.69 -0.04
C ALA A 150 0.64 -20.64 -0.60
N ASP A 151 0.86 -20.66 -1.90
CA ASP A 151 1.69 -19.78 -2.72
C ASP A 151 0.87 -18.74 -3.48
N GLN A 152 -0.40 -18.55 -3.11
CA GLN A 152 -1.32 -17.64 -3.79
C GLN A 152 -1.86 -16.56 -2.86
N THR A 153 -1.99 -15.37 -3.41
CA THR A 153 -2.57 -14.21 -2.70
C THR A 153 -3.61 -13.54 -3.59
N LEU A 154 -4.76 -13.20 -3.00
CA LEU A 154 -5.77 -12.36 -3.61
C LEU A 154 -5.79 -11.00 -2.92
N THR A 155 -5.73 -9.95 -3.72
CA THR A 155 -5.86 -8.57 -3.27
C THR A 155 -7.02 -7.90 -3.99
N ILE A 156 -7.94 -7.30 -3.24
CA ILE A 156 -9.05 -6.52 -3.80
C ILE A 156 -8.97 -5.08 -3.28
N GLU A 157 -8.79 -4.14 -4.20
CA GLU A 157 -8.70 -2.71 -3.92
C GLU A 157 -10.07 -2.03 -4.08
N PRO A 158 -10.50 -1.23 -3.09
CA PRO A 158 -11.74 -0.47 -3.19
C PRO A 158 -11.63 0.61 -4.27
N PRO A 159 -12.76 1.04 -4.86
CA PRO A 159 -12.77 2.24 -5.69
C PRO A 159 -12.35 3.48 -4.90
N SER A 160 -11.82 4.47 -5.61
CA SER A 160 -11.47 5.76 -5.02
C SER A 160 -12.66 6.37 -4.27
N GLY A 161 -12.43 6.85 -3.05
CA GLY A 161 -13.50 7.45 -2.22
C GLY A 161 -14.42 6.45 -1.53
N TYR A 162 -14.15 5.14 -1.63
CA TYR A 162 -14.85 4.09 -0.90
C TYR A 162 -13.99 3.51 0.23
N ARG A 163 -14.64 2.92 1.22
CA ARG A 163 -14.01 2.09 2.26
C ARG A 163 -14.69 0.73 2.33
N VAL A 164 -13.98 -0.25 2.83
CA VAL A 164 -14.54 -1.58 3.10
C VAL A 164 -15.63 -1.47 4.17
N GLN A 165 -16.83 -1.96 3.86
CA GLN A 165 -17.91 -2.14 4.82
C GLN A 165 -17.90 -3.57 5.36
N THR A 166 -17.87 -4.56 4.47
CA THR A 166 -17.79 -5.99 4.83
C THR A 166 -16.85 -6.73 3.89
N ALA A 167 -16.19 -7.75 4.42
CA ALA A 167 -15.38 -8.70 3.66
C ALA A 167 -15.59 -10.10 4.27
N THR A 168 -15.88 -11.08 3.43
CA THR A 168 -16.13 -12.46 3.84
C THR A 168 -15.39 -13.41 2.90
N PRO A 169 -14.56 -14.33 3.41
CA PRO A 169 -14.10 -14.44 4.80
C PRO A 169 -13.32 -13.20 5.26
N SER A 170 -13.28 -12.97 6.58
CA SER A 170 -12.52 -11.85 7.17
C SER A 170 -11.05 -11.92 6.78
N THR A 171 -10.44 -10.77 6.52
CA THR A 171 -9.08 -10.69 6.01
C THR A 171 -8.35 -9.44 6.49
N ASP A 172 -7.05 -9.39 6.27
CA ASP A 172 -6.21 -8.23 6.60
C ASP A 172 -6.37 -7.14 5.55
N ILE A 173 -6.20 -5.88 5.98
CA ILE A 173 -6.15 -4.72 5.08
C ILE A 173 -4.71 -4.22 5.03
N VAL A 174 -4.10 -4.29 3.85
CA VAL A 174 -2.73 -3.86 3.59
C VAL A 174 -2.77 -2.75 2.55
N ASP A 175 -2.22 -1.58 2.87
CA ASP A 175 -2.21 -0.40 1.99
C ASP A 175 -3.61 0.02 1.46
N GLY A 176 -4.67 -0.30 2.21
CA GLY A 176 -6.06 0.01 1.84
C GLY A 176 -6.76 -1.08 1.02
N ALA A 177 -6.05 -2.14 0.65
CA ALA A 177 -6.57 -3.29 -0.08
C ALA A 177 -6.87 -4.47 0.84
N LEU A 178 -7.91 -5.23 0.53
CA LEU A 178 -8.22 -6.50 1.22
C LEU A 178 -7.28 -7.59 0.73
N CYS A 179 -6.59 -8.30 1.62
CA CYS A 179 -5.50 -9.21 1.26
C CYS A 179 -5.68 -10.61 1.87
N TRP A 180 -6.17 -11.57 1.08
CA TRP A 180 -6.23 -12.97 1.46
C TRP A 180 -4.97 -13.70 1.02
N ASN A 181 -4.25 -14.27 1.99
CA ASN A 181 -3.10 -15.14 1.73
C ASN A 181 -3.52 -16.60 1.86
N GLY A 182 -3.08 -17.44 0.93
CA GLY A 182 -3.35 -18.86 1.01
C GLY A 182 -2.54 -19.58 2.11
N PRO A 183 -2.89 -20.84 2.44
CA PRO A 183 -4.05 -21.57 1.91
C PRO A 183 -5.36 -21.02 2.48
N GLN A 184 -6.28 -20.62 1.61
CA GLN A 184 -7.56 -20.01 2.00
C GLN A 184 -8.70 -20.72 1.26
N GLN A 185 -9.67 -21.23 2.02
CA GLN A 185 -10.87 -21.83 1.46
C GLN A 185 -11.94 -20.76 1.25
N PHE A 186 -12.69 -20.88 0.16
CA PHE A 186 -13.82 -20.02 -0.15
C PHE A 186 -15.09 -20.85 -0.34
N GLU A 187 -16.18 -20.42 0.28
CA GLU A 187 -17.50 -20.99 0.02
C GLU A 187 -18.05 -20.50 -1.33
N ALA A 188 -19.17 -21.10 -1.77
CA ALA A 188 -19.80 -20.69 -3.02
C ALA A 188 -20.29 -19.24 -2.95
N GLY A 189 -19.75 -18.38 -3.80
CA GLY A 189 -20.04 -16.94 -3.80
C GLY A 189 -19.05 -16.10 -2.98
N GLU A 190 -18.04 -16.73 -2.37
CA GLU A 190 -16.92 -16.04 -1.74
C GLU A 190 -15.73 -15.90 -2.70
N PRO A 191 -14.88 -14.86 -2.54
CA PRO A 191 -14.96 -13.79 -1.55
C PRO A 191 -16.13 -12.81 -1.78
N GLY A 192 -16.83 -12.49 -0.70
CA GLY A 192 -17.87 -11.48 -0.67
C GLY A 192 -17.35 -10.16 -0.11
N VAL A 193 -17.38 -9.09 -0.91
CA VAL A 193 -16.91 -7.77 -0.46
C VAL A 193 -17.93 -6.70 -0.80
N VAL A 194 -18.16 -5.83 0.17
CA VAL A 194 -18.98 -4.65 0.05
C VAL A 194 -18.17 -3.42 0.45
N PHE A 195 -18.18 -2.43 -0.42
CA PHE A 195 -17.60 -1.12 -0.18
C PHE A 195 -18.70 -0.07 -0.04
N GLU A 196 -18.47 0.93 0.83
CA GLU A 196 -19.37 2.07 1.01
C GLU A 196 -18.64 3.39 0.74
N THR A 197 -19.36 4.37 0.21
CA THR A 197 -18.80 5.71 -0.04
C THR A 197 -18.36 6.35 1.28
N VAL A 198 -17.17 6.95 1.31
CA VAL A 198 -16.74 7.80 2.40
C VAL A 198 -17.41 9.17 2.24
N THR A 199 -18.63 9.31 2.76
CA THR A 199 -19.19 10.65 2.97
C THR A 199 -18.39 11.30 4.08
N VAL A 200 -17.49 12.21 3.71
CA VAL A 200 -16.97 13.19 4.66
C VAL A 200 -18.20 13.98 5.12
N PRO A 201 -18.61 13.91 6.40
CA PRO A 201 -19.72 14.72 6.86
C PRO A 201 -19.38 16.16 6.51
N GLY A 202 -20.22 16.77 5.67
CA GLY A 202 -19.97 18.09 5.15
C GLY A 202 -19.59 19.01 6.29
N ILE A 203 -18.47 19.71 6.13
CA ILE A 203 -18.30 20.98 6.82
C ILE A 203 -19.47 21.83 6.29
N GLY A 204 -20.58 21.82 7.03
CA GLY A 204 -21.80 22.57 6.76
C GLY A 204 -21.56 24.05 7.00
N LEU A 205 -20.55 24.62 6.34
CA LEU A 205 -20.32 26.04 6.30
C LEU A 205 -21.09 26.58 5.11
N ASP A 206 -22.04 27.45 5.41
CA ASP A 206 -22.74 28.31 4.46
C ASP A 206 -21.72 28.85 3.42
N PRO A 207 -21.99 28.85 2.10
CA PRO A 207 -21.06 29.36 1.09
C PRO A 207 -20.58 30.80 1.35
N MET A 208 -21.34 31.59 2.12
CA MET A 208 -20.89 32.90 2.63
C MET A 208 -19.76 32.81 3.66
N VAL A 209 -19.72 31.78 4.50
CA VAL A 209 -18.67 31.58 5.52
C VAL A 209 -17.38 31.07 4.90
N ALA A 210 -17.47 30.23 3.86
CA ALA A 210 -16.31 29.79 3.08
C ALA A 210 -15.61 30.97 2.37
N LEU A 211 -16.38 31.91 1.83
CA LEU A 211 -15.84 33.13 1.23
C LEU A 211 -15.24 34.09 2.29
N GLY A 212 -15.83 34.15 3.48
CA GLY A 212 -15.31 34.92 4.60
C GLY A 212 -13.95 34.42 5.11
N LEU A 213 -13.75 33.10 5.18
CA LEU A 213 -12.46 32.51 5.55
C LEU A 213 -11.40 32.74 4.49
N LEU A 214 -11.75 32.66 3.20
CA LEU A 214 -10.83 32.98 2.10
C LEU A 214 -10.40 34.46 2.15
N ALA A 215 -11.34 35.37 2.43
CA ALA A 215 -11.05 36.80 2.59
C ALA A 215 -10.21 37.10 3.84
N ALA A 216 -10.38 36.34 4.92
CA ALA A 216 -9.56 36.46 6.13
C ALA A 216 -8.12 35.96 5.92
N VAL A 217 -7.92 34.91 5.11
CA VAL A 217 -6.57 34.42 4.76
C VAL A 217 -5.85 35.39 3.81
N VAL A 218 -6.55 35.94 2.82
CA VAL A 218 -5.97 36.95 1.92
C VAL A 218 -5.73 38.28 2.66
N GLY A 219 -6.65 38.70 3.53
CA GLY A 219 -6.51 39.88 4.38
C GLY A 219 -5.38 39.75 5.40
N GLY A 220 -5.26 38.58 6.06
CA GLY A 220 -4.18 38.27 6.99
C GLY A 220 -2.81 38.18 6.31
N GLY A 221 -2.75 37.62 5.10
CA GLY A 221 -1.54 37.57 4.28
C GLY A 221 -1.04 38.95 3.83
N LEU A 222 -1.96 39.86 3.48
CA LEU A 222 -1.62 41.25 3.13
C LEU A 222 -1.18 42.06 4.36
N LEU A 223 -1.77 41.83 5.53
CA LEU A 223 -1.36 42.45 6.80
C LEU A 223 0.06 42.00 7.22
N LEU A 224 0.38 40.72 7.07
CA LEU A 224 1.72 40.16 7.31
C LEU A 224 2.76 40.70 6.32
N LEU A 225 2.41 40.90 5.05
CA LEU A 225 3.30 41.53 4.06
C LEU A 225 3.52 43.02 4.36
N GLY A 226 2.50 43.73 4.85
CA GLY A 226 2.63 45.11 5.34
C GLY A 226 3.59 45.22 6.53
N TRP A 227 3.43 44.36 7.54
CA TRP A 227 4.34 44.32 8.70
C TRP A 227 5.78 43.92 8.34
N ARG A 228 5.97 43.08 7.32
CA ARG A 228 7.30 42.67 6.85
C ARG A 228 8.01 43.76 6.03
N ASN A 229 7.27 44.69 5.44
CA ASN A 229 7.84 45.82 4.69
C ASN A 229 8.25 46.99 5.59
N ASP A 230 7.65 47.15 6.78
CA ASP A 230 8.04 48.17 7.77
C ASP A 230 9.31 47.79 8.57
N TYR A 231 9.65 46.50 8.70
CA TYR A 231 10.79 46.04 9.51
C TYR A 231 12.15 46.00 8.77
N LEU A 232 12.18 46.18 7.44
CA LEU A 232 13.40 46.11 6.61
C LEU A 232 13.67 47.39 5.81
N GLY A 233 13.10 48.53 6.23
CA GLY A 233 13.25 49.82 5.57
C GLY A 233 13.42 50.97 6.57
N GLY A 234 14.44 50.93 7.43
CA GLY A 234 14.60 52.00 8.43
C GLY A 234 15.87 52.08 9.26
N LEU A 235 17.05 51.67 8.75
CA LEU A 235 18.32 52.15 9.30
C LEU A 235 18.79 53.36 8.48
N GLY A 236 18.40 54.55 8.93
CA GLY A 236 18.76 55.83 8.31
C GLY A 236 18.41 57.04 9.18
N ILE A 237 19.24 57.30 10.18
CA ILE A 237 19.55 58.57 10.88
C ILE A 237 18.57 59.76 10.69
N GLY A 238 17.97 60.24 11.79
CA GLY A 238 17.55 61.65 11.89
C GLY A 238 16.43 62.00 12.89
N THR A 239 16.84 62.43 14.10
CA THR A 239 16.28 63.55 14.88
C THR A 239 14.86 63.50 15.51
N ALA A 240 14.89 63.70 16.84
CA ALA A 240 13.92 64.38 17.75
C ALA A 240 12.89 63.55 18.54
N ALA A 241 12.97 63.74 19.86
CA ALA A 241 12.09 63.35 20.97
C ALA A 241 10.78 64.20 21.04
N PRO A 242 9.98 64.15 22.13
CA PRO A 242 9.41 63.06 22.96
C PRO A 242 7.85 63.17 23.01
N GLU A 243 7.21 62.70 24.11
CA GLU A 243 5.81 62.96 24.59
C GLU A 243 4.81 61.86 24.17
N GLU A 244 3.86 61.33 24.95
CA GLU A 244 3.31 61.47 26.33
C GLU A 244 2.39 60.23 26.53
N SER A 245 2.27 59.65 27.73
CA SER A 245 1.06 59.67 28.63
C SER A 245 -0.23 59.10 27.97
N ASP A 246 -1.10 58.26 28.54
CA ASP A 246 -1.36 57.75 29.88
C ASP A 246 -2.52 56.72 29.78
N GLU A 247 -2.68 55.89 30.82
CA GLU A 247 -3.96 55.41 31.39
C GLU A 247 -4.95 54.56 30.52
N THR A 248 -5.64 53.51 31.00
CA THR A 248 -6.14 53.16 32.34
C THR A 248 -6.45 51.65 32.40
N THR A 249 -6.26 51.04 33.57
CA THR A 249 -6.56 49.64 33.92
C THR A 249 -7.93 49.53 34.68
N PRO A 250 -8.31 48.38 35.30
CA PRO A 250 -9.51 47.55 35.09
C PRO A 250 -10.62 47.77 36.17
N PRO A 251 -11.62 46.86 36.39
CA PRO A 251 -11.49 45.69 37.31
C PRO A 251 -12.29 44.44 36.83
N THR A 252 -11.98 43.17 37.16
CA THR A 252 -11.97 42.39 38.43
C THR A 252 -13.34 42.27 39.13
N ASP A 253 -13.96 41.07 39.14
CA ASP A 253 -14.02 40.15 40.30
C ASP A 253 -14.97 38.93 40.10
N GLU A 254 -14.37 37.72 40.13
CA GLU A 254 -14.65 36.49 40.93
C GLU A 254 -16.07 35.95 41.30
N PRO A 255 -16.21 34.68 41.81
CA PRO A 255 -17.19 33.67 41.38
C PRO A 255 -18.19 33.28 42.52
N PRO A 256 -18.97 32.18 42.43
CA PRO A 256 -18.49 30.89 42.97
C PRO A 256 -19.08 29.57 42.36
N ALA A 257 -18.26 28.52 42.46
CA ALA A 257 -18.47 27.13 42.88
C ALA A 257 -19.77 26.29 42.65
N ALA A 258 -19.47 25.00 42.38
CA ALA A 258 -20.15 23.74 42.75
C ALA A 258 -21.34 23.26 41.89
N GLY A 259 -21.41 22.01 41.44
CA GLY A 259 -20.53 20.86 41.61
C GLY A 259 -21.19 19.54 41.15
N ALA A 260 -20.37 18.49 41.17
CA ALA A 260 -20.69 17.04 41.14
C ALA A 260 -21.23 16.46 39.81
N GLY A 261 -20.73 15.34 39.29
CA GLY A 261 -19.72 14.39 39.78
C GLY A 261 -19.31 13.50 38.60
N GLU A 262 -18.01 13.20 38.45
CA GLU A 262 -17.31 12.07 39.10
C GLU A 262 -17.57 10.75 38.33
N GLN A 263 -16.61 10.26 37.54
CA GLN A 263 -15.31 9.66 37.89
C GLN A 263 -15.40 8.14 37.98
N SER A 264 -14.52 7.47 37.23
CA SER A 264 -13.37 6.72 37.77
C SER A 264 -12.72 5.98 36.58
N GLU A 265 -11.49 6.29 36.15
CA GLU A 265 -10.19 6.12 36.84
C GLU A 265 -9.98 4.67 37.28
N SER A 266 -8.90 3.98 36.93
CA SER A 266 -7.50 4.30 37.30
C SER A 266 -6.60 3.26 36.60
N ASP A 267 -5.50 3.60 35.93
CA ASP A 267 -4.22 4.18 36.37
C ASP A 267 -3.18 3.11 36.75
N THR A 268 -2.01 3.16 36.07
CA THR A 268 -0.70 2.86 36.69
C THR A 268 0.45 3.41 35.82
N ALA A 269 0.84 4.64 36.15
CA ALA A 269 2.21 5.17 36.34
C ALA A 269 3.37 4.74 35.41
N ALA A 270 3.91 5.71 34.66
CA ALA A 270 5.36 6.01 34.59
C ALA A 270 5.66 7.34 33.85
N VAL A 271 6.02 8.37 34.62
CA VAL A 271 6.87 9.55 34.34
C VAL A 271 6.56 10.47 33.13
N ASP A 272 6.42 11.76 33.48
CA ASP A 272 6.38 13.00 32.67
C ASP A 272 6.96 12.88 31.23
N THR A 273 6.06 12.79 30.24
CA THR A 273 6.40 12.84 28.80
C THR A 273 5.79 14.05 28.08
N ASP A 274 5.14 14.95 28.83
CA ASP A 274 4.33 16.05 28.29
C ASP A 274 5.12 17.33 27.92
N LEU A 275 6.44 17.34 28.09
CA LEU A 275 7.30 18.49 27.75
C LEU A 275 8.30 18.23 26.62
N LEU A 276 8.29 17.04 26.01
CA LEU A 276 9.15 16.74 24.87
C LEU A 276 8.34 16.83 23.59
N SER A 277 8.86 17.59 22.63
CA SER A 277 8.30 17.62 21.27
C SER A 277 8.33 16.22 20.63
N ASP A 278 7.42 15.99 19.69
CA ASP A 278 7.31 14.70 19.00
C ASP A 278 8.67 14.31 18.37
N GLU A 279 9.44 15.28 17.88
CA GLU A 279 10.79 15.12 17.34
C GLU A 279 11.81 14.66 18.39
N GLU A 280 11.82 15.30 19.57
CA GLU A 280 12.75 14.94 20.66
C GLU A 280 12.47 13.55 21.23
N ARG A 281 11.21 13.13 21.21
CA ARG A 281 10.81 11.77 21.59
C ARG A 281 11.37 10.73 20.63
N VAL A 282 11.36 11.00 19.32
CA VAL A 282 11.95 10.12 18.31
C VAL A 282 13.47 10.08 18.43
N GLU A 283 14.14 11.22 18.63
CA GLU A 283 15.59 11.23 18.81
C GLU A 283 16.04 10.47 20.07
N ARG A 284 15.29 10.60 21.17
CA ARG A 284 15.58 9.83 22.39
C ARG A 284 15.46 8.33 22.13
N LEU A 285 14.39 7.90 21.45
CA LEU A 285 14.20 6.49 21.07
C LEU A 285 15.35 5.97 20.20
N LEU A 286 15.85 6.80 19.27
CA LEU A 286 17.00 6.44 18.44
C LEU A 286 18.28 6.33 19.28
N ARG A 287 18.57 7.27 20.19
CA ARG A 287 19.75 7.19 21.09
C ARG A 287 19.71 5.96 22.00
N GLU A 288 18.54 5.60 22.49
CA GLU A 288 18.34 4.40 23.33
C GLU A 288 18.51 3.09 22.54
N ASN A 289 18.45 3.14 21.19
CA ASN A 289 18.59 1.99 20.31
C ASN A 289 19.80 2.15 19.37
N ASP A 290 20.99 2.34 19.96
CA ASP A 290 22.29 2.41 19.24
C ASP A 290 22.35 3.46 18.12
N GLY A 291 21.52 4.51 18.21
CA GLY A 291 21.44 5.58 17.21
C GLY A 291 20.67 5.22 15.94
N ARG A 292 20.08 4.02 15.84
CA ARG A 292 19.33 3.58 14.65
C ARG A 292 18.18 2.64 14.97
N MET A 293 17.02 2.88 14.38
CA MET A 293 15.83 2.07 14.61
C MET A 293 14.99 1.95 13.34
N LYS A 294 14.33 0.80 13.16
CA LYS A 294 13.31 0.64 12.11
C LYS A 294 12.11 1.55 12.39
N GLN A 295 11.57 2.15 11.33
CA GLN A 295 10.35 2.99 11.41
C GLN A 295 9.17 2.24 12.05
N ALA A 296 8.98 0.95 11.74
CA ALA A 296 7.95 0.12 12.35
C ALA A 296 8.07 0.04 13.87
N ARG A 297 9.30 -0.03 14.40
CA ARG A 297 9.54 -0.06 15.85
C ARG A 297 9.26 1.30 16.50
N ILE A 298 9.48 2.41 15.79
CA ILE A 298 9.07 3.75 16.26
C ILE A 298 7.55 3.82 16.39
N VAL A 299 6.81 3.26 15.42
CA VAL A 299 5.33 3.17 15.46
C VAL A 299 4.87 2.37 16.68
N GLU A 300 5.51 1.24 16.98
CA GLU A 300 5.20 0.40 18.14
C GLU A 300 5.46 1.09 19.48
N GLU A 301 6.65 1.70 19.65
CA GLU A 301 7.06 2.33 20.91
C GLU A 301 6.31 3.64 21.20
N THR A 302 5.95 4.40 20.16
CA THR A 302 5.21 5.66 20.31
C THR A 302 3.70 5.46 20.30
N ARG A 303 3.21 4.34 19.75
CA ARG A 303 1.80 4.05 19.45
C ARG A 303 1.14 5.11 18.57
N TRP A 304 1.93 5.82 17.75
CA TRP A 304 1.43 6.77 16.77
C TRP A 304 1.00 6.06 15.48
N SER A 305 0.14 6.70 14.68
CA SER A 305 -0.22 6.14 13.36
C SER A 305 0.99 6.17 12.42
N ASN A 306 1.07 5.21 11.49
CA ASN A 306 2.15 5.14 10.51
C ASN A 306 2.27 6.44 9.70
N ALA A 307 1.14 7.04 9.32
CA ALA A 307 1.10 8.34 8.65
C ALA A 307 1.76 9.47 9.47
N LYS A 308 1.45 9.57 10.78
CA LYS A 308 2.04 10.59 11.66
C LYS A 308 3.56 10.37 11.81
N VAL A 309 4.01 9.14 11.98
CA VAL A 309 5.44 8.79 12.05
C VAL A 309 6.14 9.11 10.73
N SER A 310 5.55 8.75 9.59
CA SER A 310 6.13 9.02 8.28
C SER A 310 6.26 10.52 8.00
N GLN A 311 5.24 11.31 8.35
CA GLN A 311 5.25 12.75 8.18
C GLN A 311 6.29 13.42 9.08
N LEU A 312 6.38 13.02 10.35
CA LEU A 312 7.35 13.52 11.31
C LEU A 312 8.79 13.19 10.86
N LEU A 313 9.05 11.95 10.49
CA LEU A 313 10.37 11.51 10.01
C LEU A 313 10.78 12.25 8.72
N SER A 314 9.83 12.50 7.81
CA SER A 314 10.11 13.30 6.61
C SER A 314 10.46 14.74 6.95
N ALA A 315 9.81 15.33 7.96
CA ALA A 315 10.14 16.67 8.44
C ALA A 315 11.50 16.72 9.15
N MET A 316 11.84 15.70 9.94
CA MET A 316 13.13 15.59 10.62
C MET A 316 14.29 15.33 9.63
N GLU A 317 14.06 14.53 8.58
CA GLU A 317 15.01 14.31 7.49
C GLU A 317 15.27 15.60 6.71
N ALA A 318 14.21 16.35 6.38
CA ALA A 318 14.34 17.66 5.72
C ALA A 318 15.10 18.69 6.58
N ALA A 319 15.02 18.58 7.90
CA ALA A 319 15.77 19.38 8.86
C ALA A 319 17.19 18.85 9.14
N GLY A 320 17.60 17.72 8.52
CA GLY A 320 18.91 17.10 8.72
C GLY A 320 19.12 16.48 10.10
N ARG A 321 18.03 16.19 10.84
CA ARG A 321 18.08 15.63 12.21
C ARG A 321 18.12 14.10 12.24
N VAL A 322 17.69 13.44 11.17
CA VAL A 322 17.72 11.98 10.99
C VAL A 322 18.01 11.64 9.53
N GLU A 323 18.57 10.46 9.30
CA GLU A 323 18.79 9.88 7.99
C GLU A 323 17.90 8.67 7.78
N LYS A 324 17.40 8.51 6.55
CA LYS A 324 16.50 7.41 6.17
C LYS A 324 17.18 6.49 5.18
N LEU A 325 17.50 5.28 5.62
CA LEU A 325 18.03 4.23 4.76
C LEU A 325 16.96 3.17 4.51
N ARG A 326 16.67 2.88 3.24
CA ARG A 326 15.76 1.78 2.91
C ARG A 326 16.48 0.44 3.05
N ILE A 327 15.93 -0.46 3.86
CA ILE A 327 16.42 -1.84 4.02
C ILE A 327 15.27 -2.78 3.66
N GLY A 328 15.35 -3.39 2.47
CA GLY A 328 14.29 -4.22 1.91
C GLY A 328 12.97 -3.45 1.76
N ARG A 329 11.93 -3.89 2.49
CA ARG A 329 10.58 -3.30 2.49
C ARG A 329 10.34 -2.29 3.61
N GLU A 330 11.34 -2.01 4.44
CA GLU A 330 11.21 -1.12 5.59
C GLU A 330 12.25 0.00 5.56
N ASN A 331 12.00 1.08 6.30
CA ASN A 331 12.95 2.17 6.46
C ASN A 331 13.67 2.05 7.82
N LEU A 332 15.00 2.06 7.78
CA LEU A 332 15.87 2.23 8.94
C LEU A 332 16.15 3.72 9.11
N ILE A 333 15.87 4.24 10.28
CA ILE A 333 16.10 5.63 10.66
C ILE A 333 17.35 5.68 11.53
N SER A 334 18.32 6.53 11.19
CA SER A 334 19.54 6.74 11.97
C SER A 334 19.72 8.21 12.36
N LEU A 335 20.40 8.46 13.48
CA LEU A 335 20.90 9.79 13.79
C LEU A 335 22.10 10.10 12.89
N PRO A 336 22.25 11.35 12.39
CA PRO A 336 23.43 11.74 11.64
C PRO A 336 24.67 11.62 12.54
N GLU A 337 25.77 11.10 11.99
CA GLU A 337 27.04 11.07 12.72
C GLU A 337 27.47 12.52 12.98
N GLU A 338 27.56 12.92 14.25
CA GLU A 338 28.13 14.23 14.60
C GLU A 338 29.58 14.23 14.12
N SER A 339 29.84 14.96 13.03
CA SER A 339 31.20 15.23 12.58
C SER A 339 31.89 16.04 13.69
N GLU A 340 32.69 15.35 14.51
CA GLU A 340 33.62 15.98 15.45
C GLU A 340 34.60 16.84 14.62
N GLU A 341 34.44 18.16 14.70
CA GLU A 341 35.54 19.12 14.46
C GLU A 341 36.40 19.27 15.72
#